data_AF-A0AAW5MJS5-F1
#
_entry.id   AF-A0AAW5MJS5-F1
#
_cell.length_a   1.000
_cell.length_b   1.000
_cell.length_c   1.000
_cell.angle_alpha   90.00
_cell.angle_beta   90.00
_cell.angle_gamma   90.00
#
_symmetry.space_group_name_H-M   'P 1'
#
loop_
_entity.id
_entity.type
_entity.pdbx_description
1 polymer ?
#
loop_
_entity_poly.entity_id
_entity_poly.type
_entity_poly.pdbx_seq_one_letter_code
_entity_poly.pdbx_strand_id
1 'polypeptide(L)'
;MSYFDEKARQTSVDSMMSFGIPISSKYASATELSEMLLFTHQVAMLGLNECIKRVHYDSKACLCVIELHDEEMWYDDEGRKIKACAEETIQQFQWNGTVGHSHELTALMESGEL
;
A
#
# COMPACT_ATOMS: atom_id res chain seq x y z
N MET A 1 10.25 -9.47 -24.52
CA MET A 1 9.30 -9.16 -23.42
C MET A 1 9.72 -7.81 -22.90
N SER A 2 8.82 -6.83 -22.92
CA SER A 2 9.12 -5.54 -22.30
C SER A 2 8.80 -5.65 -20.81
N TYR A 3 9.70 -5.21 -19.94
CA TYR A 3 9.41 -5.12 -18.50
C TYR A 3 8.30 -4.12 -18.16
N PHE A 4 7.88 -3.34 -19.16
CA PHE A 4 6.89 -2.27 -19.03
C PHE A 4 5.54 -2.64 -19.68
N ASP A 5 5.37 -3.90 -20.11
CA ASP A 5 4.05 -4.40 -20.46
C ASP A 5 3.20 -4.55 -19.18
N GLU A 6 1.89 -4.29 -19.24
CA GLU A 6 0.98 -4.25 -18.07
C GLU A 6 1.08 -5.46 -17.12
N LYS A 7 1.36 -6.65 -17.65
CA LYS A 7 1.43 -7.92 -16.90
C LYS A 7 2.84 -8.48 -16.80
N ALA A 8 3.85 -7.71 -17.21
CA ALA A 8 5.23 -8.16 -17.14
C ALA A 8 5.65 -8.24 -15.67
N ARG A 9 6.17 -9.40 -15.27
CA ARG A 9 6.84 -9.54 -13.97
C ARG A 9 8.13 -8.74 -13.98
N GLN A 10 8.31 -7.88 -12.99
CA GLN A 10 9.52 -7.05 -12.84
C GLN A 10 10.44 -7.61 -11.75
N THR A 11 9.88 -8.33 -10.77
CA THR A 11 10.62 -8.97 -9.67
C THR A 11 10.48 -10.50 -9.71
N SER A 12 11.47 -11.19 -9.14
CA SER A 12 11.45 -12.65 -8.99
C SER A 12 10.42 -13.11 -7.97
N VAL A 13 10.11 -12.28 -6.99
CA VAL A 13 9.10 -12.51 -5.94
C VAL A 13 7.89 -11.61 -6.16
N ASP A 14 6.71 -12.12 -5.91
CA ASP A 14 5.45 -11.35 -5.87
C ASP A 14 4.93 -11.16 -4.44
N SER A 15 5.53 -11.85 -3.46
CA SER A 15 5.08 -11.86 -2.08
C SER A 15 6.25 -12.06 -1.13
N MET A 16 6.17 -11.44 0.05
CA MET A 16 7.20 -11.56 1.11
C MET A 16 6.65 -11.10 2.47
N MET A 17 7.37 -11.43 3.55
CA MET A 17 7.17 -10.79 4.85
C MET A 17 7.98 -9.50 4.93
N SER A 18 7.30 -8.41 5.32
CA SER A 18 7.94 -7.13 5.61
C SER A 18 7.56 -6.69 7.03
N PHE A 19 8.53 -6.63 7.94
CA PHE A 19 8.32 -6.25 9.35
C PHE A 19 7.17 -7.01 10.05
N GLY A 20 7.03 -8.31 9.76
CA GLY A 20 5.95 -9.15 10.31
C GLY A 20 4.62 -9.06 9.54
N ILE A 21 4.51 -8.19 8.54
CA ILE A 21 3.32 -7.99 7.73
C ILE A 21 3.44 -8.74 6.39
N PRO A 22 2.47 -9.58 6.03
CA PRO A 22 2.38 -10.16 4.70
C PRO A 22 2.10 -9.12 3.62
N ILE A 23 2.98 -9.01 2.62
CA ILE A 23 2.77 -8.16 1.44
C ILE A 23 2.74 -8.98 0.15
N SER A 24 1.97 -8.54 -0.85
CA SER A 24 1.93 -9.19 -2.17
C SER A 24 1.49 -8.26 -3.31
N SER A 25 2.08 -8.42 -4.49
CA SER A 25 1.75 -7.70 -5.73
C SER A 25 1.30 -8.71 -6.79
N LYS A 26 0.13 -8.49 -7.40
CA LYS A 26 -0.49 -9.42 -8.37
C LYS A 26 0.39 -9.72 -9.58
N TYR A 27 1.12 -8.73 -10.10
CA TYR A 27 2.00 -8.90 -11.25
C TYR A 27 3.50 -8.78 -10.90
N ALA A 28 3.88 -8.82 -9.63
CA ALA A 28 5.29 -8.68 -9.21
C ALA A 28 5.91 -7.38 -9.75
N SER A 29 5.16 -6.28 -9.64
CA SER A 29 5.61 -4.95 -10.03
C SER A 29 6.59 -4.43 -8.98
N ALA A 30 7.73 -3.89 -9.44
CA ALA A 30 8.77 -3.38 -8.56
C ALA A 30 8.28 -2.15 -7.79
N THR A 31 7.54 -1.27 -8.45
CA THR A 31 7.00 -0.05 -7.83
C THR A 31 5.96 -0.38 -6.76
N GLU A 32 5.01 -1.28 -7.05
CA GLU A 32 3.99 -1.71 -6.08
C GLU A 32 4.61 -2.33 -4.82
N LEU A 33 5.61 -3.20 -5.01
CA LEU A 33 6.36 -3.78 -3.89
C LEU A 33 7.13 -2.71 -3.11
N SER A 34 7.72 -1.72 -3.79
CA SER A 34 8.44 -0.63 -3.12
C SER A 34 7.52 0.23 -2.26
N GLU A 35 6.32 0.56 -2.74
CA GLU A 35 5.29 1.29 -1.99
C GLU A 35 4.90 0.52 -0.72
N MET A 36 4.56 -0.77 -0.85
CA MET A 36 4.21 -1.62 0.30
C MET A 36 5.38 -1.80 1.29
N LEU A 37 6.62 -1.87 0.82
CA LEU A 37 7.80 -1.95 1.69
C LEU A 37 8.01 -0.67 2.50
N LEU A 38 7.85 0.50 1.88
CA LEU A 38 7.93 1.79 2.57
C LEU A 38 6.79 1.95 3.58
N PHE A 39 5.57 1.59 3.20
CA PHE A 39 4.41 1.57 4.09
C PHE A 39 4.65 0.71 5.34
N THR A 40 5.02 -0.55 5.14
CA THR A 40 5.23 -1.49 6.25
C THR A 40 6.40 -1.09 7.15
N HIS A 41 7.45 -0.47 6.59
CA HIS A 41 8.51 0.15 7.38
C HIS A 41 7.98 1.28 8.28
N GLN A 42 7.20 2.23 7.75
CA GLN A 42 6.65 3.33 8.56
C GLN A 42 5.70 2.83 9.66
N VAL A 43 4.83 1.87 9.35
CA VAL A 43 3.95 1.25 10.34
C VAL A 43 4.74 0.58 11.46
N ALA A 44 5.80 -0.15 11.11
CA ALA A 44 6.67 -0.81 12.09
C ALA A 44 7.42 0.20 12.97
N MET A 45 7.84 1.35 12.42
CA MET A 45 8.45 2.44 13.20
C MET A 45 7.50 3.04 14.25
N LEU A 46 6.18 2.94 14.03
CA LEU A 46 5.16 3.33 15.00
C LEU A 46 4.80 2.21 15.99
N GLY A 47 5.34 1.00 15.82
CA GLY A 47 5.00 -0.17 16.62
C GLY A 47 3.61 -0.74 16.34
N LEU A 48 3.03 -0.46 15.17
CA LEU A 48 1.65 -0.83 14.80
C LEU A 48 1.60 -2.00 13.80
N ASN A 49 2.71 -2.71 13.58
CA ASN A 49 2.80 -3.77 12.58
C ASN A 49 1.87 -4.96 12.87
N GLU A 50 1.68 -5.29 14.15
CA GLU A 50 0.79 -6.38 14.59
C GLU A 50 -0.70 -6.06 14.38
N CYS A 51 -1.05 -4.81 14.08
CA CYS A 51 -2.41 -4.40 13.76
C CYS A 51 -2.79 -4.76 12.32
N ILE A 52 -1.80 -4.99 11.44
CA ILE A 52 -2.01 -5.25 10.02
C ILE A 52 -1.95 -6.74 9.73
N LYS A 53 -3.05 -7.26 9.22
CA LYS A 53 -3.18 -8.67 8.82
C LYS A 53 -2.46 -8.97 7.51
N ARG A 54 -2.62 -8.10 6.51
CA ARG A 54 -1.93 -8.19 5.21
C ARG A 54 -2.06 -6.90 4.40
N VAL A 55 -1.17 -6.75 3.43
CA VAL A 55 -1.24 -5.72 2.39
C VAL A 55 -1.15 -6.39 1.02
N HIS A 56 -2.02 -6.02 0.09
CA HIS A 56 -2.06 -6.61 -1.24
C HIS A 56 -2.29 -5.56 -2.31
N TYR A 57 -1.44 -5.53 -3.33
CA TYR A 57 -1.62 -4.67 -4.48
C TYR A 57 -2.30 -5.43 -5.63
N ASP A 58 -3.52 -5.01 -6.00
CA ASP A 58 -4.15 -5.46 -7.24
C ASP A 58 -3.71 -4.55 -8.40
N SER A 59 -2.66 -5.00 -9.09
CA SER A 59 -2.08 -4.32 -10.25
C SER A 59 -3.10 -4.01 -11.35
N LYS A 60 -4.18 -4.79 -11.49
CA LYS A 60 -5.21 -4.55 -12.50
C LYS A 60 -6.13 -3.39 -12.12
N ALA A 61 -6.36 -3.20 -10.83
CA ALA A 61 -7.20 -2.13 -10.31
C ALA A 61 -6.39 -0.87 -9.94
N CYS A 62 -5.06 -0.93 -10.04
CA CYS A 62 -4.13 0.07 -9.53
C CYS A 62 -4.43 0.42 -8.06
N LEU A 63 -4.71 -0.59 -7.23
CA LEU A 63 -5.25 -0.38 -5.88
C LEU A 63 -4.55 -1.28 -4.87
N CYS A 64 -3.96 -0.64 -3.85
CA CYS A 64 -3.42 -1.33 -2.68
C CYS A 64 -4.51 -1.55 -1.63
N VAL A 65 -4.70 -2.78 -1.18
CA VAL A 65 -5.68 -3.15 -0.15
C VAL A 65 -4.93 -3.44 1.15
N ILE A 66 -5.26 -2.68 2.18
CA ILE A 66 -4.76 -2.87 3.54
C ILE A 66 -5.85 -3.59 4.33
N GLU A 67 -5.50 -4.68 5.01
CA GLU A 67 -6.40 -5.39 5.92
C GLU A 67 -5.85 -5.33 7.34
N LEU A 68 -6.70 -4.91 8.27
CA LEU A 68 -6.38 -4.90 9.70
C LEU A 68 -6.83 -6.21 10.37
N HIS A 69 -6.22 -6.53 11.50
CA HIS A 69 -6.67 -7.63 12.35
C HIS A 69 -7.99 -7.31 13.06
N ASP A 70 -8.17 -6.05 13.42
CA ASP A 70 -9.39 -5.52 14.04
C ASP A 70 -9.96 -4.40 13.17
N GLU A 71 -11.22 -4.56 12.74
CA GLU A 71 -11.91 -3.59 11.90
C GLU A 71 -12.40 -2.36 12.69
N GLU A 72 -12.51 -2.42 14.01
CA GLU A 72 -12.87 -1.23 14.81
C GLU A 72 -11.80 -0.14 14.69
N MET A 73 -10.55 -0.54 14.42
CA MET A 73 -9.41 0.35 14.26
C MET A 73 -9.54 1.30 13.08
N TRP A 74 -10.42 1.05 12.11
CA TRP A 74 -10.61 1.96 10.97
C TRP A 74 -10.91 3.42 11.37
N TYR A 75 -11.40 3.61 12.61
CA TYR A 75 -11.88 4.90 13.11
C TYR A 75 -11.14 5.43 14.34
N ASP A 76 -10.20 4.68 14.90
CA ASP A 76 -9.49 5.08 16.12
C ASP A 76 -8.21 5.90 15.84
N ASP A 77 -7.42 6.19 16.88
CA ASP A 77 -6.16 6.93 16.75
C ASP A 77 -5.04 6.10 16.09
N GLU A 78 -5.02 4.79 16.28
CA GLU A 78 -3.99 3.90 15.73
C GLU A 78 -4.21 3.67 14.24
N GLY A 79 -5.45 3.37 13.82
CA GLY A 79 -5.80 3.27 12.42
C GLY A 79 -5.63 4.58 11.68
N ARG A 80 -5.88 5.74 12.31
CA ARG A 80 -5.53 7.04 11.71
C ARG A 80 -4.05 7.20 11.43
N LYS A 81 -3.18 6.71 12.32
CA LYS A 81 -1.73 6.72 12.09
C LYS A 81 -1.33 5.77 10.95
N ILE A 82 -1.93 4.58 10.90
CA ILE A 82 -1.70 3.62 9.80
C ILE A 82 -2.15 4.23 8.47
N LYS A 83 -3.33 4.86 8.43
CA LYS A 83 -3.82 5.57 7.24
C LYS A 83 -2.86 6.67 6.79
N ALA A 84 -2.35 7.48 7.71
CA ALA A 84 -1.36 8.50 7.41
C ALA A 84 -0.09 7.89 6.77
N CYS A 85 0.39 6.74 7.26
CA CYS A 85 1.50 6.04 6.59
C CYS A 85 1.15 5.64 5.15
N ALA A 86 -0.08 5.21 4.88
CA ALA A 86 -0.51 4.90 3.52
C ALA A 86 -0.56 6.15 2.62
N GLU A 87 -1.04 7.29 3.14
CA GLU A 87 -1.07 8.58 2.44
C GLU A 87 0.33 9.12 2.12
N GLU A 88 1.36 8.73 2.89
CA GLU A 88 2.75 9.11 2.62
C GLU A 88 3.47 8.18 1.63
N THR A 89 2.97 6.96 1.40
CA THR A 89 3.78 5.90 0.74
C THR A 89 3.11 5.16 -0.39
N ILE A 90 1.78 5.10 -0.42
CA ILE A 90 1.02 4.32 -1.39
C ILE A 90 0.24 5.27 -2.30
N GLN A 91 0.44 5.18 -3.62
CA GLN A 91 -0.20 6.11 -4.56
C GLN A 91 -1.72 6.05 -4.51
N GLN A 92 -2.29 4.85 -4.48
CA GLN A 92 -3.74 4.62 -4.38
C GLN A 92 -4.01 3.39 -3.52
N PHE A 93 -4.85 3.55 -2.50
CA PHE A 93 -5.16 2.49 -1.55
C PHE A 93 -6.63 2.44 -1.17
N GLN A 94 -7.10 1.29 -0.71
CA GLN A 94 -8.42 1.12 -0.11
C GLN A 94 -8.30 1.20 1.41
N TRP A 95 -9.09 2.08 2.02
CA TRP A 95 -9.26 2.21 3.45
C TRP A 95 -10.74 2.11 3.79
N ASN A 96 -11.16 1.00 4.42
CA ASN A 96 -12.54 0.77 4.85
C ASN A 96 -13.59 1.07 3.74
N GLY A 97 -13.37 0.50 2.55
CA GLY A 97 -14.25 0.66 1.39
C GLY A 97 -14.14 2.00 0.65
N THR A 98 -13.32 2.93 1.14
CA THR A 98 -13.03 4.21 0.48
C THR A 98 -11.69 4.13 -0.24
N VAL A 99 -11.58 4.73 -1.42
CA VAL A 99 -10.30 4.90 -2.12
C VAL A 99 -9.62 6.16 -1.61
N GLY A 100 -8.40 6.02 -1.11
CA GLY A 100 -7.49 7.11 -0.75
C GLY A 100 -6.31 7.19 -1.72
N HIS A 101 -5.62 8.33 -1.68
CA HIS A 101 -4.47 8.64 -2.52
C HIS A 101 -3.31 9.13 -1.66
N SER A 102 -2.07 9.04 -2.18
CA SER A 102 -0.94 9.67 -1.52
C SER A 102 -1.08 11.20 -1.51
N HIS A 103 -0.41 11.86 -0.57
CA HIS A 103 -0.31 13.32 -0.54
C HIS A 103 0.33 13.86 -1.82
N GLU A 104 1.36 13.19 -2.35
CA GLU A 104 1.99 13.54 -3.61
C GLU A 104 0.99 13.50 -4.78
N LEU A 105 0.23 12.40 -4.91
CA LEU A 105 -0.74 12.27 -6.00
C LEU A 105 -1.87 13.29 -5.86
N THR A 106 -2.34 13.53 -4.64
CA THR A 106 -3.35 14.56 -4.35
C THR A 106 -2.87 15.94 -4.77
N ALA A 107 -1.63 16.30 -4.45
CA ALA A 107 -1.03 17.58 -4.83
C ALA A 107 -0.92 17.74 -6.36
N LEU A 108 -0.55 16.67 -7.09
CA LEU A 108 -0.50 16.67 -8.57
C LEU A 108 -1.90 16.83 -9.20
N MET A 109 -2.94 16.25 -8.58
CA MET A 109 -4.33 16.41 -9.02
C MET A 109 -4.80 17.85 -8.84
N GLU A 110 -4.44 18.48 -7.72
CA GLU A 110 -4.78 19.86 -7.41
C GLU A 110 -4.00 20.87 -8.26
N SER A 111 -2.75 20.55 -8.65
CA SER A 111 -1.92 21.40 -9.52
C SER A 111 -2.34 21.35 -11.00
N GLY A 112 -3.11 20.33 -11.40
CA GLY A 112 -3.50 20.11 -12.80
C GLY A 112 -2.40 19.52 -13.68
N GLU A 113 -1.41 18.87 -13.06
CA GLU A 113 -0.25 18.26 -13.73
C GLU A 113 -0.46 16.78 -14.11
N LEU A 114 -1.67 16.26 -13.90
CA LEU A 114 -2.13 14.90 -14.27
C LEU A 114 -2.94 14.87 -15.57
#